data_AF-A0A6G7YPH2-F1
#
_entry.id   AF-A0A6G7YPH2-F1
#
_cell.length_a   1.000
_cell.length_b   1.000
_cell.length_c   1.000
_cell.angle_alpha   90.00
_cell.angle_beta   90.00
_cell.angle_gamma   90.00
#
_symmetry.space_group_name_H-M   'P 1'
#
loop_
_entity.id
_entity.type
_entity.pdbx_description
1 polymer ?
#
loop_
_entity_poly.entity_id
_entity_poly.type
_entity_poly.pdbx_seq_one_letter_code
_entity_poly.pdbx_strand_id
1 'polypeptide(L)'
;MWALARYDRAAVFLGIATAKPAPLVSAPQPSAAPVPAAPAQPLTPADQGRVAQLEQRLAAVERTTQMAAGSAGRADALVVAFAARRAIDRGVPLGFIENLLVDRFGAQHQRAVATVISAGRTPVRLQQLKDEYAALEPELRGGGARESWWSSFRRGFSSLLEIRHAEQPSAKPETRYLRASDRLSDGDVEGALAETMRLPGAPAAGAWVAKARRYVASHQALDELEGAALMAGSAR
;
A
#
# COMPACT_ATOMS: atom_id res chain seq x y z
N MET A 1 -18.52 39.55 19.12
CA MET A 1 -18.58 38.08 19.04
C MET A 1 -17.48 37.53 19.95
N TRP A 2 -17.81 37.35 21.22
CA TRP A 2 -16.91 36.97 22.33
C TRP A 2 -17.25 35.51 22.70
N ALA A 3 -16.50 34.52 22.20
CA ALA A 3 -16.77 33.12 22.58
C ALA A 3 -15.64 32.08 22.41
N LEU A 4 -14.44 32.40 21.90
CA LEU A 4 -13.42 31.36 21.62
C LEU A 4 -12.21 31.33 22.56
N ALA A 5 -12.01 32.32 23.43
CA ALA A 5 -10.88 32.33 24.38
C ALA A 5 -11.07 31.42 25.62
N ARG A 6 -12.18 30.66 25.71
CA ARG A 6 -12.49 29.81 26.87
C ARG A 6 -11.97 28.37 26.75
N TYR A 7 -11.63 27.89 25.55
CA TYR A 7 -11.27 26.49 25.34
C TYR A 7 -9.80 26.14 25.65
N ASP A 8 -8.87 27.09 25.53
CA ASP A 8 -7.45 26.83 25.83
C ASP A 8 -7.21 26.49 27.31
N ARG A 9 -7.98 27.08 28.23
CA ARG A 9 -7.88 26.74 29.66
C ARG A 9 -8.37 25.33 29.99
N ALA A 10 -9.27 24.76 29.20
CA ALA A 10 -9.73 23.39 29.40
C ALA A 10 -8.70 22.37 28.91
N ALA A 11 -7.96 22.69 27.85
CA ALA A 11 -6.90 21.83 27.31
C ALA A 11 -5.69 21.70 28.26
N VAL A 12 -5.35 22.75 29.01
CA VAL A 12 -4.27 22.72 30.02
C VAL A 12 -4.65 21.90 31.26
N PHE A 13 -5.93 21.87 31.64
CA PHE A 13 -6.39 21.09 32.80
C PHE A 13 -6.42 19.57 32.51
N LEU A 14 -6.58 19.16 31.25
CA LEU A 14 -6.62 17.77 30.81
C LEU A 14 -5.24 17.19 30.41
N GLY A 15 -4.15 17.94 30.58
CA GLY A 15 -2.78 17.44 30.36
C GLY A 15 -2.37 17.26 28.90
N ILE A 16 -3.13 17.81 27.94
CA ILE A 16 -2.90 17.66 26.48
C ILE A 16 -2.08 18.80 25.86
N ALA A 17 -1.67 19.81 26.63
CA ALA A 17 -0.81 20.91 26.16
C ALA A 17 0.31 21.22 27.16
N THR A 18 1.57 21.14 26.72
CA THR A 18 2.73 21.62 27.48
C THR A 18 2.69 23.14 27.57
N ALA A 19 2.65 23.68 28.78
CA ALA A 19 2.69 25.11 29.03
C ALA A 19 3.93 25.74 28.38
N LYS A 20 3.73 26.77 27.54
CA LYS A 20 4.79 27.62 27.01
C LYS A 20 5.52 28.31 28.18
N PRO A 21 6.84 28.18 28.34
CA PRO A 21 7.55 28.86 29.43
C PRO A 21 7.40 30.37 29.26
N ALA A 22 6.90 31.04 30.31
CA ALA A 22 6.92 32.49 30.39
C ALA A 22 8.38 32.97 30.52
N PRO A 23 8.74 34.13 29.92
CA PRO A 23 10.08 34.68 30.09
C PRO A 23 10.29 35.05 31.56
N LEU A 24 11.32 34.45 32.18
CA LEU A 24 11.79 34.82 33.50
C LEU A 24 12.39 36.23 33.43
N VAL A 25 11.63 37.24 33.83
CA VAL A 25 12.18 38.56 34.15
C VAL A 25 13.03 38.39 35.40
N SER A 26 14.35 38.41 35.22
CA SER A 26 15.31 38.36 36.32
C SER A 26 15.29 39.71 37.05
N ALA A 27 14.84 39.73 38.30
CA ALA A 27 15.07 40.88 39.18
C ALA A 27 16.60 41.01 39.42
N PRO A 28 17.15 42.22 39.56
CA PRO A 28 18.57 42.39 39.86
C PRO A 28 18.86 41.78 41.24
N GLN A 29 19.63 40.69 41.26
CA GLN A 29 20.18 40.16 42.50
C GLN A 29 21.25 41.13 43.02
N PRO A 30 21.28 41.45 44.32
CA PRO A 30 22.42 42.15 44.90
C PRO A 30 23.68 41.31 44.69
N SER A 31 24.72 41.91 44.11
CA SER A 31 26.01 41.27 43.88
C SER A 31 26.55 40.69 45.19
N ALA A 32 26.51 39.36 45.32
CA ALA A 32 27.22 38.67 46.38
C ALA A 32 28.72 38.87 46.16
N ALA A 33 29.46 39.16 47.25
CA ALA A 33 30.91 39.23 47.24
C ALA A 33 31.53 37.94 46.67
N PRO A 34 32.74 37.99 46.07
CA PRO A 34 33.37 36.81 45.51
C PRO A 34 33.61 35.79 46.61
N VAL A 35 32.89 34.68 46.58
CA VAL A 35 33.19 33.50 47.37
C VAL A 35 34.48 32.92 46.79
N PRO A 36 35.53 32.65 47.58
CA PRO A 36 36.73 32.00 47.05
C PRO A 36 36.32 30.66 46.43
N ALA A 37 36.71 30.46 45.17
CA ALA A 37 36.51 29.19 44.48
C ALA A 37 37.24 28.10 45.28
N ALA A 38 36.48 27.21 45.91
CA ALA A 38 37.04 26.03 46.55
C ALA A 38 37.81 25.22 45.49
N PRO A 39 39.00 24.68 45.80
CA PRO A 39 39.74 23.84 44.87
C PRO A 39 38.84 22.66 44.47
N ALA A 40 38.70 22.41 43.17
CA ALA A 40 37.99 21.25 42.66
C ALA A 40 38.64 19.98 43.24
N GLN A 41 37.96 19.34 44.18
CA GLN A 41 38.45 18.10 44.77
C GLN A 41 38.43 17.01 43.69
N PRO A 42 39.50 16.23 43.52
CA PRO A 42 39.52 15.14 42.55
C PRO A 42 38.42 14.12 42.86
N LEU A 43 37.71 13.67 41.83
CA LEU A 43 36.62 12.68 41.94
C LEU A 43 37.10 11.46 42.72
N THR A 44 36.40 11.12 43.80
CA THR A 44 36.73 9.93 44.58
C THR A 44 36.44 8.65 43.77
N PRO A 45 37.09 7.52 44.06
CA PRO A 45 36.78 6.25 43.39
C PRO A 45 35.30 5.84 43.49
N ALA A 46 34.61 6.23 44.58
CA ALA A 46 33.18 6.01 44.74
C ALA A 46 32.34 6.87 43.78
N ASP A 47 32.75 8.12 43.53
CA ASP A 47 32.09 9.00 42.56
C ASP A 47 32.32 8.51 41.12
N GLN A 48 33.52 8.02 40.81
CA GLN A 48 33.81 7.39 39.52
C GLN A 48 32.93 6.15 39.27
N GLY A 49 32.72 5.30 40.29
CA GLY A 49 31.81 4.17 40.21
C GLY A 49 30.34 4.56 39.99
N ARG A 50 29.89 5.66 40.60
CA ARG A 50 28.54 6.21 40.37
C ARG A 50 28.39 6.75 38.96
N VAL A 51 29.38 7.48 38.44
CA VAL A 51 29.39 7.98 37.06
C VAL A 51 29.31 6.81 36.07
N ALA A 52 30.14 5.78 36.23
CA ALA A 52 30.12 4.60 35.37
C ALA A 52 28.74 3.89 35.41
N GLN A 53 28.09 3.80 36.57
CA GLN A 53 26.75 3.23 36.68
C GLN A 53 25.69 4.10 35.98
N LEU A 54 25.80 5.42 36.06
CA LEU A 54 24.88 6.34 35.38
C LEU A 54 25.05 6.27 33.85
N GLU A 55 26.29 6.20 33.36
CA GLU A 55 26.58 6.01 31.93
C GLU A 55 25.99 4.69 31.40
N GLN A 56 26.16 3.59 32.14
CA GLN A 56 25.55 2.30 31.79
C GLN A 56 24.02 2.36 31.77
N ARG A 57 23.41 3.04 32.74
CA ARG A 57 21.94 3.24 32.77
C ARG A 57 21.47 4.10 31.62
N LEU A 58 22.17 5.19 31.31
CA LEU A 58 21.84 6.05 30.17
C LEU A 58 21.92 5.29 28.86
N ALA A 59 23.00 4.54 28.63
CA ALA A 59 23.14 3.69 27.44
C ALA A 59 22.06 2.61 27.32
N ALA A 60 21.54 2.10 28.45
CA ALA A 60 20.41 1.17 28.45
C ALA A 60 19.08 1.87 28.11
N VAL A 61 18.86 3.08 28.64
CA VAL A 61 17.69 3.91 28.32
C VAL A 61 17.70 4.28 26.84
N GLU A 62 18.82 4.78 26.31
CA GLU A 62 18.97 5.14 24.90
C GLU A 62 18.66 3.96 23.98
N ARG A 63 19.21 2.77 24.26
CA ARG A 63 18.88 1.55 23.51
C ARG A 63 17.40 1.19 23.58
N THR A 64 16.79 1.30 24.76
CA THR A 64 15.36 1.00 24.94
C THR A 64 14.49 2.01 24.18
N THR A 65 14.84 3.29 24.23
CA THR A 65 14.16 4.36 23.49
C THR A 65 14.30 4.17 21.98
N GLN A 66 15.48 3.80 21.49
CA GLN A 66 15.70 3.49 20.07
C GLN A 66 14.86 2.28 19.62
N MET A 67 14.83 1.20 20.42
CA MET A 67 13.99 0.04 20.13
C MET A 67 12.50 0.39 20.13
N ALA A 68 12.04 1.16 21.11
CA ALA A 68 10.65 1.61 21.19
C ALA A 68 10.28 2.50 19.99
N ALA A 69 11.11 3.48 19.63
CA ALA A 69 10.90 4.33 18.46
C ALA A 69 10.85 3.53 17.15
N GLY A 70 11.73 2.53 16.99
CA GLY A 70 11.71 1.61 15.85
C GLY A 70 10.42 0.79 15.75
N SER A 71 9.93 0.27 16.88
CA SER A 71 8.67 -0.49 16.94
C SER A 71 7.45 0.38 16.60
N ALA A 72 7.40 1.61 17.11
CA ALA A 72 6.34 2.57 16.83
C ALA A 72 6.30 2.94 15.34
N GLY A 73 7.47 3.22 14.76
CA GLY A 73 7.57 3.46 13.32
C GLY A 73 7.08 2.28 12.48
N ARG A 74 7.41 1.04 12.87
CA ARG A 74 6.92 -0.16 12.16
C ARG A 74 5.40 -0.28 12.23
N ALA A 75 4.82 -0.04 13.40
CA ALA A 75 3.37 -0.06 13.58
C ALA A 75 2.69 1.01 12.70
N ASP A 76 3.21 2.23 12.68
CA ASP A 76 2.70 3.30 11.82
C ASP A 76 2.77 2.94 10.34
N ALA A 77 3.88 2.34 9.90
CA ALA A 77 4.04 1.88 8.52
C ALA A 77 2.98 0.85 8.13
N LEU A 78 2.71 -0.12 9.01
CA LEU A 78 1.70 -1.15 8.80
C LEU A 78 0.29 -0.58 8.78
N VAL A 79 -0.02 0.40 9.65
CA VAL A 79 -1.32 1.07 9.66
C VAL A 79 -1.54 1.83 8.36
N VAL A 80 -0.54 2.55 7.86
CA VAL A 80 -0.63 3.26 6.57
C VAL A 80 -0.80 2.28 5.40
N ALA A 81 -0.02 1.21 5.36
CA ALA A 81 -0.13 0.18 4.31
C ALA A 81 -1.52 -0.50 4.33
N PHE A 82 -2.01 -0.89 5.51
CA PHE A 82 -3.33 -1.49 5.68
C PHE A 82 -4.46 -0.53 5.30
N ALA A 83 -4.35 0.74 5.67
CA ALA A 83 -5.33 1.76 5.29
C ALA A 83 -5.37 1.94 3.76
N ALA A 84 -4.23 1.95 3.09
CA ALA A 84 -4.14 2.01 1.64
C ALA A 84 -4.77 0.77 0.97
N ARG A 85 -4.42 -0.44 1.43
CA ARG A 85 -5.01 -1.71 0.97
C ARG A 85 -6.54 -1.68 1.07
N ARG A 86 -7.05 -1.33 2.25
CA ARG A 86 -8.48 -1.23 2.53
C ARG A 86 -9.19 -0.19 1.65
N ALA A 87 -8.53 0.92 1.31
CA ALA A 87 -9.10 1.95 0.45
C ALA A 87 -9.21 1.47 -1.01
N ILE A 88 -8.13 0.87 -1.54
CA ILE A 88 -8.09 0.29 -2.89
C ILE A 88 -9.12 -0.83 -3.04
N ASP A 89 -9.18 -1.76 -2.08
CA ASP A 89 -10.13 -2.89 -2.12
C ASP A 89 -11.59 -2.42 -2.11
N ARG A 90 -11.90 -1.31 -1.42
CA ARG A 90 -13.23 -0.70 -1.45
C ARG A 90 -13.50 0.15 -2.69
N GLY A 91 -12.47 0.49 -3.44
CA GLY A 91 -12.55 1.47 -4.53
C GLY A 91 -12.88 2.89 -4.05
N VAL A 92 -12.42 3.27 -2.86
CA VAL A 92 -12.54 4.65 -2.35
C VAL A 92 -11.23 5.41 -2.59
N PRO A 93 -11.29 6.73 -2.83
CA PRO A 93 -10.08 7.53 -2.96
C PRO A 93 -9.26 7.48 -1.67
N LEU A 94 -7.93 7.51 -1.82
CA LEU A 94 -6.98 7.43 -0.70
C LEU A 94 -7.05 8.65 0.22
N GLY A 95 -7.34 9.83 -0.33
CA GLY A 95 -7.46 11.06 0.44
C GLY A 95 -6.16 11.38 1.18
N PHE A 96 -6.24 11.57 2.50
CA PHE A 96 -5.07 11.90 3.32
C PHE A 96 -3.99 10.80 3.33
N ILE A 97 -4.36 9.54 3.03
CA ILE A 97 -3.44 8.40 2.99
C ILE A 97 -2.39 8.59 1.89
N GLU A 98 -2.69 9.34 0.82
CA GLU A 98 -1.72 9.64 -0.24
C GLU A 98 -0.45 10.30 0.33
N ASN A 99 -0.61 11.32 1.18
CA ASN A 99 0.52 12.02 1.78
C ASN A 99 1.28 11.13 2.76
N LEU A 100 0.56 10.35 3.57
CA LEU A 100 1.18 9.40 4.50
C LEU A 100 2.00 8.33 3.77
N LEU A 101 1.55 7.86 2.61
CA LEU A 101 2.31 6.92 1.78
C LEU A 101 3.60 7.55 1.25
N VAL A 102 3.53 8.81 0.79
CA VAL A 102 4.70 9.55 0.31
C VAL A 102 5.70 9.77 1.44
N ASP A 103 5.24 10.26 2.59
CA ASP A 103 6.10 10.54 3.75
C ASP A 103 6.75 9.25 4.28
N ARG A 104 6.00 8.14 4.29
CA ARG A 104 6.47 6.89 4.89
C ARG A 104 7.32 6.04 3.96
N PHE A 105 6.96 5.96 2.69
CA PHE A 105 7.56 5.00 1.74
C PHE A 105 8.21 5.68 0.54
N GLY A 106 7.96 6.98 0.30
CA GLY A 106 8.37 7.67 -0.92
C GLY A 106 9.89 7.71 -1.17
N ALA A 107 10.71 7.67 -0.12
CA ALA A 107 12.17 7.70 -0.25
C ALA A 107 12.77 6.42 -0.87
N GLN A 108 12.17 5.26 -0.61
CA GLN A 108 12.71 3.96 -1.06
C GLN A 108 11.80 3.24 -2.07
N HIS A 109 10.48 3.49 -2.00
CA HIS A 109 9.46 2.79 -2.78
C HIS A 109 8.64 3.76 -3.65
N GLN A 110 9.30 4.78 -4.22
CA GLN A 110 8.63 5.84 -5.00
C GLN A 110 7.72 5.29 -6.10
N ARG A 111 8.16 4.25 -6.81
CA ARG A 111 7.39 3.62 -7.90
C ARG A 111 6.11 2.97 -7.37
N ALA A 112 6.20 2.18 -6.30
CA ALA A 112 5.04 1.52 -5.70
C ALA A 112 4.04 2.54 -5.14
N VAL A 113 4.52 3.58 -4.45
CA VAL A 113 3.69 4.69 -3.96
C VAL A 113 2.94 5.38 -5.11
N ALA A 114 3.64 5.72 -6.20
CA ALA A 114 3.02 6.34 -7.36
C ALA A 114 1.94 5.44 -7.99
N THR A 115 2.18 4.13 -8.08
CA THR A 115 1.20 3.16 -8.58
C THR A 115 -0.05 3.11 -7.69
N VAL A 116 0.11 3.03 -6.36
CA VAL A 116 -1.02 3.00 -5.42
C VAL A 116 -1.82 4.30 -5.47
N ILE A 117 -1.15 5.46 -5.52
CA ILE A 117 -1.83 6.76 -5.66
C ILE A 117 -2.63 6.83 -6.98
N SER A 118 -2.03 6.40 -8.09
CA SER A 118 -2.73 6.35 -9.37
C SER A 118 -3.95 5.41 -9.33
N ALA A 119 -3.82 4.28 -8.63
CA ALA A 119 -4.90 3.32 -8.44
C ALA A 119 -6.05 3.92 -7.61
N GLY A 120 -5.74 4.66 -6.55
CA GLY A 120 -6.73 5.34 -5.72
C GLY A 120 -7.55 6.40 -6.49
N ARG A 121 -6.95 7.02 -7.52
CA ARG A 121 -7.64 7.98 -8.40
C ARG A 121 -8.53 7.32 -9.45
N THR A 122 -8.22 6.09 -9.85
CA THR A 122 -8.96 5.34 -10.86
C THR A 122 -9.20 3.90 -10.39
N PRO A 123 -10.04 3.72 -9.36
CA PRO A 123 -10.21 2.43 -8.71
C PRO A 123 -10.80 1.39 -9.66
N VAL A 124 -10.17 0.22 -9.71
CA VAL A 124 -10.67 -0.96 -10.44
C VAL A 124 -11.03 -2.01 -9.40
N ARG A 125 -12.28 -2.45 -9.36
CA ARG A 125 -12.75 -3.48 -8.41
C ARG A 125 -12.76 -4.86 -9.05
N LEU A 126 -12.51 -5.89 -8.26
CA LEU A 126 -12.59 -7.28 -8.72
C LEU A 126 -13.98 -7.61 -9.27
N GLN A 127 -15.06 -7.17 -8.59
CA GLN A 127 -16.42 -7.41 -9.07
C GLN A 127 -16.67 -6.76 -10.44
N GLN A 128 -16.17 -5.55 -10.65
CA GLN A 128 -16.28 -4.88 -11.94
C GLN A 128 -15.53 -5.65 -13.03
N LEU A 129 -14.33 -6.19 -12.73
CA LEU A 129 -13.60 -7.04 -13.67
C LEU A 129 -14.36 -8.32 -14.01
N LYS A 130 -15.04 -8.94 -13.04
CA LYS A 130 -15.90 -10.11 -13.22
C LYS A 130 -17.08 -9.80 -14.15
N ASP A 131 -17.81 -8.73 -13.85
CA ASP A 131 -18.99 -8.31 -14.62
C ASP A 131 -18.60 -7.96 -16.07
N GLU A 132 -17.51 -7.20 -16.25
CA GLU A 132 -17.00 -6.85 -17.58
C GLU A 132 -16.47 -8.06 -18.35
N TYR A 133 -15.86 -9.03 -17.67
CA TYR A 133 -15.38 -10.26 -18.32
C TYR A 133 -16.55 -11.12 -18.82
N ALA A 134 -17.60 -11.28 -18.00
CA ALA A 134 -18.80 -12.01 -18.39
C ALA A 134 -19.51 -11.37 -19.59
N ALA A 135 -19.52 -10.04 -19.68
CA ALA A 135 -20.06 -9.33 -20.83
C ALA A 135 -19.26 -9.58 -22.14
N LEU A 136 -17.96 -9.91 -22.03
CA LEU A 136 -17.08 -10.18 -23.16
C LEU A 136 -17.15 -11.64 -23.65
N GLU A 137 -17.92 -12.50 -22.99
CA GLU A 137 -18.09 -13.93 -23.33
C GLU A 137 -18.29 -14.21 -24.84
N PRO A 138 -19.27 -13.58 -25.54
CA PRO A 138 -19.50 -13.88 -26.96
C PRO A 138 -18.32 -13.48 -27.84
N GLU A 139 -17.63 -12.38 -27.52
CA GLU A 139 -16.49 -11.87 -28.31
C GLU A 139 -15.23 -12.70 -28.07
N LEU A 140 -14.99 -13.10 -26.81
CA LEU A 140 -13.85 -13.89 -26.38
C LEU A 140 -13.88 -15.33 -26.94
N ARG A 141 -15.07 -15.93 -26.98
CA ARG A 141 -15.31 -17.26 -27.55
C ARG A 141 -15.41 -17.24 -29.07
N GLY A 142 -16.06 -16.21 -29.62
CA GLY A 142 -16.47 -16.14 -31.02
C GLY A 142 -15.42 -15.65 -32.03
N GLY A 143 -14.15 -15.49 -31.62
CA GLY A 143 -13.02 -15.20 -32.51
C GLY A 143 -13.35 -14.22 -33.64
N GLY A 144 -13.40 -12.93 -33.34
CA GLY A 144 -13.85 -11.85 -34.23
C GLY A 144 -13.54 -12.04 -35.73
N ALA A 145 -14.54 -11.77 -36.58
CA ALA A 145 -14.55 -11.81 -38.06
C ALA A 145 -14.13 -13.13 -38.75
N ARG A 146 -13.45 -14.06 -38.07
CA ARG A 146 -12.99 -15.34 -38.63
C ARG A 146 -14.11 -16.38 -38.77
N GLU A 147 -15.21 -16.20 -38.03
CA GLU A 147 -16.47 -16.93 -38.18
C GLU A 147 -17.11 -16.72 -39.58
N SER A 148 -16.96 -15.53 -40.16
CA SER A 148 -17.42 -15.21 -41.52
C SER A 148 -16.65 -16.03 -42.58
N TRP A 149 -15.38 -16.34 -42.32
CA TRP A 149 -14.55 -17.17 -43.19
C TRP A 149 -14.89 -18.67 -43.04
N TRP A 150 -15.14 -19.17 -41.84
CA TRP A 150 -15.51 -20.59 -41.62
C TRP A 150 -16.90 -20.94 -42.20
N SER A 151 -17.85 -20.02 -42.08
CA SER A 151 -19.18 -20.16 -42.70
C SER A 151 -19.15 -20.02 -44.23
N SER A 152 -18.21 -19.26 -44.78
CA SER A 152 -17.98 -19.16 -46.22
C SER A 152 -17.25 -20.38 -46.78
N PHE A 153 -16.30 -20.94 -46.03
CA PHE A 153 -15.60 -22.19 -46.36
C PHE A 153 -16.57 -23.39 -46.37
N ARG A 154 -17.48 -23.48 -45.40
CA ARG A 154 -18.49 -24.56 -45.32
C ARG A 154 -19.51 -24.53 -46.47
N ARG A 155 -19.83 -23.34 -47.01
CA ARG A 155 -20.71 -23.21 -48.19
C ARG A 155 -20.04 -23.61 -49.51
N GLY A 156 -18.71 -23.59 -49.58
CA GLY A 156 -17.95 -24.07 -50.74
C GLY A 156 -17.78 -25.59 -50.80
N PHE A 157 -17.82 -26.28 -49.65
CA PHE A 157 -17.56 -27.72 -49.54
C PHE A 157 -18.81 -28.62 -49.46
N SER A 158 -20.03 -28.07 -49.36
CA SER A 158 -21.25 -28.88 -49.28
C SER A 158 -21.72 -29.47 -50.61
N SER A 159 -21.10 -29.10 -51.74
CA SER A 159 -21.46 -29.67 -53.04
C SER A 159 -20.70 -30.97 -53.37
N LEU A 160 -19.63 -31.28 -52.64
CA LEU A 160 -18.75 -32.41 -52.95
C LEU A 160 -18.13 -32.96 -51.66
N LEU A 161 -18.58 -34.15 -51.25
CA LEU A 161 -17.99 -35.09 -50.29
C LEU A 161 -18.82 -35.37 -49.02
N GLU A 162 -19.66 -36.38 -49.20
CA GLU A 162 -20.19 -37.29 -48.19
C GLU A 162 -19.05 -38.12 -47.57
N ILE A 163 -18.50 -37.69 -46.42
CA ILE A 163 -17.74 -38.56 -45.48
C ILE A 163 -18.03 -38.12 -44.03
N ARG A 164 -18.50 -39.09 -43.25
CA ARG A 164 -18.65 -39.09 -41.78
C ARG A 164 -17.31 -38.80 -41.06
N HIS A 165 -17.23 -37.72 -40.28
CA HIS A 165 -16.57 -37.57 -38.95
C HIS A 165 -16.16 -36.11 -38.65
N ALA A 166 -16.80 -35.49 -37.64
CA ALA A 166 -16.21 -34.55 -36.66
C ALA A 166 -17.33 -33.93 -35.78
N GLU A 167 -17.85 -34.74 -34.87
CA GLU A 167 -18.38 -34.25 -33.61
C GLU A 167 -17.29 -33.43 -32.89
N GLN A 168 -17.62 -32.18 -32.49
CA GLN A 168 -16.95 -31.25 -31.56
C GLN A 168 -16.51 -29.91 -32.19
N PRO A 169 -17.28 -28.82 -31.97
CA PRO A 169 -16.71 -27.48 -31.99
C PRO A 169 -15.52 -27.42 -31.03
N SER A 170 -14.46 -26.71 -31.40
CA SER A 170 -13.17 -26.71 -30.71
C SER A 170 -13.31 -26.62 -29.18
N ALA A 171 -13.05 -27.71 -28.44
CA ALA A 171 -13.10 -27.73 -26.97
C ALA A 171 -12.07 -26.77 -26.34
N LYS A 172 -11.10 -26.29 -27.12
CA LYS A 172 -9.93 -25.55 -26.61
C LYS A 172 -10.25 -24.10 -26.20
N PRO A 173 -10.98 -23.27 -26.99
CA PRO A 173 -11.31 -21.90 -26.59
C PRO A 173 -12.36 -21.83 -25.48
N GLU A 174 -13.40 -22.67 -25.54
CA GLU A 174 -14.45 -22.72 -24.51
C GLU A 174 -13.85 -23.09 -23.14
N THR A 175 -13.09 -24.18 -23.09
CA THR A 175 -12.42 -24.59 -21.85
C THR A 175 -11.43 -23.54 -21.34
N ARG A 176 -10.77 -22.76 -22.22
CA ARG A 176 -9.88 -21.66 -21.79
C ARG A 176 -10.66 -20.51 -21.18
N TYR A 177 -11.78 -20.12 -21.79
CA TYR A 177 -12.63 -19.06 -21.25
C TYR A 177 -13.13 -19.43 -19.86
N LEU A 178 -13.63 -20.67 -19.69
CA LEU A 178 -14.09 -21.17 -18.39
C LEU A 178 -12.97 -21.15 -17.34
N ARG A 179 -11.75 -21.63 -17.68
CA ARG A 179 -10.59 -21.55 -16.76
C ARG A 179 -10.25 -20.11 -16.36
N ALA A 180 -10.30 -19.18 -17.30
CA ALA A 180 -10.05 -17.77 -17.01
C ALA A 180 -11.15 -17.18 -16.10
N SER A 181 -12.41 -17.55 -16.34
CA SER A 181 -13.55 -17.17 -15.51
C SER A 181 -13.46 -17.73 -14.09
N ASP A 182 -13.06 -18.98 -13.93
CA ASP A 182 -12.86 -19.62 -12.63
C ASP A 182 -11.75 -18.93 -11.85
N ARG A 183 -10.58 -18.70 -12.48
CA ARG A 183 -9.47 -17.94 -11.87
C ARG A 183 -9.92 -16.54 -11.43
N LEU A 184 -10.66 -15.84 -12.29
CA LEU A 184 -11.18 -14.52 -11.96
C LEU A 184 -12.16 -14.58 -10.78
N SER A 185 -12.98 -15.63 -10.70
CA SER A 185 -13.90 -15.91 -9.60
C SER A 185 -13.15 -16.07 -8.27
N ASP A 186 -12.02 -16.79 -8.31
CA ASP A 186 -11.12 -17.00 -7.16
C ASP A 186 -10.29 -15.75 -6.80
N GLY A 187 -10.32 -14.70 -7.64
CA GLY A 187 -9.54 -13.47 -7.45
C GLY A 187 -8.14 -13.51 -8.07
N ASP A 188 -7.78 -14.59 -8.76
CA ASP A 188 -6.55 -14.72 -9.57
C ASP A 188 -6.69 -13.95 -10.89
N VAL A 189 -6.64 -12.62 -10.80
CA VAL A 189 -6.75 -11.72 -11.96
C VAL A 189 -5.54 -11.86 -12.89
N GLU A 190 -4.36 -12.13 -12.35
CA GLU A 190 -3.13 -12.29 -13.13
C GLU A 190 -3.18 -13.56 -13.99
N GLY A 191 -3.57 -14.68 -13.40
CA GLY A 191 -3.78 -15.93 -14.14
C GLY A 191 -4.95 -15.85 -15.11
N ALA A 192 -6.06 -15.22 -14.73
CA ALA A 192 -7.18 -14.97 -15.64
C ALA A 192 -6.74 -14.16 -16.85
N LEU A 193 -5.99 -13.07 -16.64
CA LEU A 193 -5.42 -12.26 -17.72
C LEU A 193 -4.53 -13.10 -18.65
N ALA A 194 -3.66 -13.96 -18.10
CA ALA A 194 -2.76 -14.80 -18.88
C ALA A 194 -3.50 -15.84 -19.75
N GLU A 195 -4.65 -16.34 -19.29
CA GLU A 195 -5.51 -17.24 -20.07
C GLU A 195 -6.34 -16.47 -21.12
N THR A 196 -6.88 -15.30 -20.77
CA THR A 196 -7.62 -14.43 -21.69
C THR A 196 -6.76 -14.03 -22.89
N MET A 197 -5.49 -13.68 -22.67
CA MET A 197 -4.57 -13.32 -23.76
C MET A 197 -4.29 -14.47 -24.75
N ARG A 198 -4.64 -15.71 -24.38
CA ARG A 198 -4.53 -16.90 -25.24
C ARG A 198 -5.82 -17.24 -25.98
N LEU A 199 -6.91 -16.52 -25.72
CA LEU A 199 -8.18 -16.69 -26.43
C LEU A 199 -8.11 -16.09 -27.83
N PRO A 200 -8.83 -16.66 -28.81
CA PRO A 200 -8.88 -16.12 -30.17
C PRO A 200 -9.50 -14.71 -30.20
N GLY A 201 -10.44 -14.42 -29.29
CA GLY A 201 -11.07 -13.11 -29.13
C GLY A 201 -10.31 -12.11 -28.26
N ALA A 202 -9.09 -12.42 -27.82
CA ALA A 202 -8.30 -11.53 -26.95
C ALA A 202 -8.18 -10.07 -27.45
N PRO A 203 -8.06 -9.78 -28.77
CA PRO A 203 -8.01 -8.40 -29.27
C PRO A 203 -9.25 -7.56 -28.95
N ALA A 204 -10.43 -8.17 -28.80
CA ALA A 204 -11.66 -7.48 -28.45
C ALA A 204 -11.68 -7.04 -26.97
N ALA A 205 -10.95 -7.74 -26.10
CA ALA A 205 -10.91 -7.49 -24.66
C ALA A 205 -9.90 -6.41 -24.22
N GLY A 206 -9.42 -5.54 -25.12
CA GLY A 206 -8.34 -4.58 -24.83
C GLY A 206 -8.62 -3.66 -23.63
N ALA A 207 -9.86 -3.18 -23.49
CA ALA A 207 -10.25 -2.33 -22.37
C ALA A 207 -10.23 -3.08 -21.03
N TRP A 208 -10.71 -4.33 -21.02
CA TRP A 208 -10.68 -5.19 -19.85
C TRP A 208 -9.23 -5.56 -19.47
N VAL A 209 -8.41 -5.91 -20.45
CA VAL A 209 -6.97 -6.20 -20.25
C VAL A 209 -6.26 -5.02 -19.59
N ALA A 210 -6.53 -3.78 -20.02
CA ALA A 210 -5.93 -2.60 -19.42
C ALA A 210 -6.35 -2.40 -17.95
N LYS A 211 -7.62 -2.65 -17.61
CA LYS A 211 -8.12 -2.61 -16.22
C LYS A 211 -7.52 -3.73 -15.37
N ALA A 212 -7.47 -4.95 -15.88
CA ALA A 212 -6.88 -6.10 -15.20
C ALA A 212 -5.40 -5.87 -14.86
N ARG A 213 -4.62 -5.32 -15.82
CA ARG A 213 -3.22 -4.95 -15.58
C ARG A 213 -3.06 -3.88 -14.51
N ARG A 214 -3.91 -2.85 -14.52
CA ARG A 214 -3.89 -1.83 -13.45
C ARG A 214 -4.22 -2.43 -12.10
N TYR A 215 -5.22 -3.30 -12.03
CA TYR A 215 -5.58 -4.01 -10.80
C TYR A 215 -4.39 -4.81 -10.25
N VAL A 216 -3.80 -5.68 -11.07
CA VAL A 216 -2.63 -6.49 -10.69
C VAL A 216 -1.46 -5.61 -10.24
N ALA A 217 -1.11 -4.57 -11.02
CA ALA A 217 -0.02 -3.66 -10.66
C ALA A 217 -0.26 -2.93 -9.33
N SER A 218 -1.51 -2.58 -9.03
CA SER A 218 -1.89 -1.93 -7.78
C SER A 218 -1.72 -2.86 -6.58
N HIS A 219 -2.16 -4.11 -6.72
CA HIS A 219 -2.00 -5.13 -5.66
C HIS A 219 -0.54 -5.51 -5.44
N GLN A 220 0.24 -5.70 -6.50
CA GLN A 220 1.69 -5.95 -6.39
C GLN A 220 2.42 -4.78 -5.71
N ALA A 221 2.05 -3.54 -6.02
CA ALA A 221 2.60 -2.36 -5.36
C ALA A 221 2.22 -2.30 -3.88
N LEU A 222 0.98 -2.66 -3.53
CA LEU A 222 0.55 -2.77 -2.13
C LEU A 222 1.34 -3.83 -1.38
N ASP A 223 1.52 -5.01 -1.97
CA ASP A 223 2.30 -6.10 -1.36
C ASP A 223 3.78 -5.70 -1.16
N GLU A 224 4.36 -4.92 -2.09
CA GLU A 224 5.71 -4.34 -1.94
C GLU A 224 5.78 -3.40 -0.72
N LEU A 225 4.78 -2.51 -0.55
CA LEU A 225 4.72 -1.57 0.58
C LEU A 225 4.45 -2.28 1.92
N GLU A 226 3.62 -3.32 1.92
CA GLU A 226 3.39 -4.18 3.10
C GLU A 226 4.68 -4.91 3.50
N GLY A 227 5.40 -5.47 2.53
CA GLY A 227 6.70 -6.09 2.76
C GLY A 227 7.73 -5.09 3.30
N ALA A 228 7.76 -3.88 2.73
CA ALA A 228 8.61 -2.79 3.21
C ALA A 228 8.25 -2.40 4.66
N ALA A 229 6.97 -2.31 5.00
CA ALA A 229 6.52 -1.99 6.34
C ALA A 229 6.96 -3.04 7.37
N LEU A 230 6.95 -4.33 7.00
CA LEU A 230 7.46 -5.41 7.85
C LEU A 230 8.97 -5.35 8.03
N MET A 231 9.72 -5.01 6.97
CA MET A 231 11.18 -4.93 6.99
C MET A 231 11.73 -3.63 7.59
N ALA A 232 10.97 -2.53 7.59
CA ALA A 232 11.43 -1.21 8.01
C ALA A 232 11.85 -1.12 9.49
N GLY A 233 11.53 -2.12 10.32
CA GLY A 233 12.06 -2.20 11.69
C GLY A 233 13.14 -3.27 11.88
N SER A 234 13.58 -3.95 10.83
CA SER A 234 14.71 -4.90 10.85
C SER A 234 16.01 -4.13 10.65
N ALA A 235 16.33 -3.23 11.58
CA ALA A 235 17.61 -2.52 11.51
C ALA A 235 18.77 -3.52 11.58
N ARG A 236 19.66 -3.45 10.58
CA ARG A 236 21.04 -3.95 10.66
C ARG A 236 21.87 -3.02 11.54
#